data_AF-X0PHI2-F1
#
_entry.id   AF-X0PHI2-F1
#
_cell.length_a   1.000
_cell.length_b   1.000
_cell.length_c   1.000
_cell.angle_alpha   90.00
_cell.angle_beta   90.00
_cell.angle_gamma   90.00
#
_symmetry.space_group_name_H-M   'P 1'
#
loop_
_entity.id
_entity.type
_entity.pdbx_description
1 polymer ?
#
loop_
_entity_poly.entity_id
_entity_poly.type
_entity_poly.pdbx_seq_one_letter_code
_entity_poly.pdbx_strand_id
1 'polypeptide(L)'
;MAFLKEKDIKSGVEANMVRRFYRTRHRRIHGKDVNGDIVYQMFLRAFHSEYELIQEALGSGKIDSSLAEKLQQRISIDEMTYLQNTEIFSN
;
A
#
# COMPACT_ATOMS: atom_id res chain seq x y z
N MET A 1 23.50 2.54 9.71
CA MET A 1 24.64 2.84 8.82
C MET A 1 26.01 2.46 9.41
N ALA A 2 26.16 2.28 10.73
CA ALA A 2 27.42 1.88 11.35
C ALA A 2 27.96 0.52 10.82
N PHE A 3 27.08 -0.47 10.65
CA PHE A 3 27.40 -1.81 10.11
C PHE A 3 27.98 -1.80 8.67
N LEU A 4 27.58 -0.84 7.84
CA LEU A 4 28.08 -0.71 6.45
C LEU A 4 29.38 0.10 6.35
N LYS A 5 29.79 0.75 7.44
CA LYS A 5 31.08 1.46 7.55
C LYS A 5 32.21 0.47 7.85
N GLU A 6 31.91 -0.58 8.62
CA GLU A 6 32.86 -1.61 9.03
C GLU A 6 33.21 -2.59 7.89
N LYS A 7 32.27 -2.84 6.96
CA LYS A 7 32.48 -3.70 5.78
C LYS A 7 33.16 -3.03 4.58
N ASP A 8 33.40 -1.72 4.64
CA ASP A 8 33.93 -0.91 3.53
C ASP A 8 35.35 -1.33 3.09
N ILE A 9 36.11 -1.93 4.01
CA ILE A 9 37.53 -2.29 3.82
C ILE A 9 37.70 -3.58 2.98
N LYS A 10 36.70 -4.47 2.92
CA LYS A 10 36.80 -5.76 2.20
C LYS A 10 35.89 -5.87 0.96
N SER A 11 34.84 -5.06 0.86
CA SER A 11 33.76 -5.24 -0.12
C SER A 11 33.10 -3.89 -0.48
N GLY A 12 33.94 -2.91 -0.86
CA GLY A 12 33.51 -1.52 -1.08
C GLY A 12 32.49 -1.36 -2.21
N VAL A 13 32.52 -2.22 -3.24
CA VAL A 13 31.56 -2.18 -4.36
C VAL A 13 30.17 -2.63 -3.91
N GLU A 14 30.10 -3.72 -3.17
CA GLU A 14 28.86 -4.30 -2.64
C GLU A 14 28.24 -3.38 -1.58
N ALA A 15 29.06 -2.80 -0.70
CA ALA A 15 28.61 -1.81 0.28
C ALA A 15 28.03 -0.55 -0.41
N ASN A 16 28.66 -0.09 -1.50
CA ASN A 16 28.15 1.03 -2.28
C ASN A 16 26.87 0.70 -3.05
N MET A 17 26.72 -0.52 -3.57
CA MET A 17 25.46 -0.97 -4.17
C MET A 17 24.30 -0.95 -3.17
N VAL A 18 24.52 -1.46 -1.95
CA VAL A 18 23.50 -1.46 -0.89
C VAL A 18 23.14 -0.02 -0.47
N ARG A 19 24.14 0.86 -0.30
CA ARG A 19 23.90 2.29 0.00
C ARG A 19 23.11 2.98 -1.11
N ARG A 20 23.45 2.73 -2.38
CA ARG A 20 22.76 3.32 -3.54
C ARG A 20 21.32 2.83 -3.64
N PHE A 21 21.08 1.53 -3.42
CA PHE A 21 19.73 0.96 -3.38
C PHE A 21 18.90 1.60 -2.27
N TYR A 22 19.46 1.68 -1.06
CA TYR A 22 18.79 2.31 0.08
C TYR A 22 18.47 3.79 -0.18
N ARG A 23 19.44 4.59 -0.67
CA ARG A 23 19.21 6.00 -1.03
C ARG A 23 18.19 6.17 -2.15
N THR A 24 18.19 5.29 -3.15
CA THR A 24 17.23 5.35 -4.27
C THR A 24 15.82 5.02 -3.79
N ARG A 25 15.67 3.98 -2.95
CA ARG A 25 14.39 3.61 -2.33
C ARG A 25 13.90 4.71 -1.38
N HIS A 26 14.77 5.22 -0.51
CA HIS A 26 14.45 6.31 0.41
C HIS A 26 14.04 7.59 -0.33
N ARG A 27 14.71 7.93 -1.44
CA ARG A 27 14.32 9.04 -2.32
C ARG A 27 13.00 8.80 -3.05
N ARG A 28 12.62 7.54 -3.34
CA ARG A 28 11.31 7.21 -3.91
C ARG A 28 10.20 7.28 -2.85
N ILE A 29 10.49 6.86 -1.62
CA ILE A 29 9.56 6.93 -0.49
C ILE A 29 9.38 8.38 -0.02
N HIS A 30 10.38 9.24 -0.18
CA HIS A 30 10.34 10.67 0.17
C HIS A 30 10.34 11.59 -1.07
N GLY A 31 9.96 11.07 -2.22
CA GLY A 31 9.98 11.79 -3.50
C GLY A 31 8.65 12.46 -3.76
N LYS A 32 8.55 13.75 -3.37
CA LYS A 32 7.33 14.58 -3.27
C LYS A 32 6.35 14.02 -2.24
N ASP A 33 5.96 14.87 -1.29
CA ASP A 33 4.83 14.57 -0.41
C ASP A 33 3.65 14.16 -1.29
N VAL A 34 3.32 12.88 -1.20
CA VAL A 34 2.16 12.34 -1.89
C VAL A 34 0.97 13.01 -1.23
N ASN A 35 0.19 13.77 -2.00
CA ASN A 35 -0.98 14.45 -1.46
C ASN A 35 -1.94 13.39 -0.88
N GLY A 36 -2.10 13.41 0.44
CA GLY A 36 -2.92 12.46 1.18
C GLY A 36 -4.37 12.43 0.70
N ASP A 37 -4.91 13.58 0.30
CA ASP A 37 -6.28 13.68 -0.24
C ASP A 37 -6.41 12.95 -1.58
N ILE A 38 -5.40 13.06 -2.46
CA ILE A 38 -5.40 12.34 -3.74
C ILE A 38 -5.36 10.83 -3.52
N VAL A 39 -4.52 10.37 -2.58
CA VAL A 39 -4.41 8.95 -2.23
C VAL A 39 -5.71 8.47 -1.61
N TYR A 40 -6.29 9.25 -0.71
CA TYR A 40 -7.58 8.98 -0.08
C TYR A 40 -8.69 8.78 -1.12
N GLN A 41 -8.81 9.72 -2.07
CA GLN A 41 -9.78 9.62 -3.17
C GLN A 41 -9.54 8.40 -4.07
N MET A 42 -8.28 8.03 -4.31
CA MET A 42 -7.95 6.82 -5.06
C MET A 42 -8.40 5.55 -4.33
N PHE A 43 -8.22 5.47 -3.02
CA PHE A 43 -8.67 4.32 -2.22
C PHE A 43 -10.19 4.21 -2.18
N LEU A 44 -10.91 5.32 -1.97
CA LEU A 44 -12.37 5.32 -2.03
C LEU A 44 -12.88 4.81 -3.38
N ARG A 45 -12.25 5.25 -4.48
CA ARG A 45 -12.60 4.78 -5.82
C ARG A 45 -12.32 3.29 -5.99
N ALA A 46 -11.20 2.79 -5.46
CA ALA A 46 -10.85 1.38 -5.52
C ALA A 46 -11.88 0.52 -4.76
N PHE A 47 -12.22 0.88 -3.53
CA PHE A 47 -13.23 0.17 -2.73
C PHE A 47 -14.59 0.14 -3.42
N HIS A 48 -15.00 1.25 -4.03
CA HIS A 48 -16.23 1.31 -4.80
C HIS A 48 -16.21 0.36 -6.00
N SER A 49 -15.12 0.36 -6.79
CA SER A 49 -14.98 -0.56 -7.92
C SER A 49 -14.92 -2.03 -7.50
N GLU A 50 -14.32 -2.36 -6.36
CA GLU A 50 -14.35 -3.72 -5.81
C GLU A 50 -15.77 -4.15 -5.41
N TYR A 51 -16.53 -3.26 -4.80
CA TYR A 51 -17.93 -3.51 -4.47
C TYR A 51 -18.76 -3.78 -5.73
N GLU A 52 -18.64 -2.94 -6.76
CA GLU A 52 -19.32 -3.11 -8.04
C GLU A 52 -18.96 -4.44 -8.70
N LEU A 53 -17.67 -4.82 -8.70
CA LEU A 53 -17.19 -6.09 -9.24
C LEU A 53 -17.84 -7.29 -8.54
N ILE A 54 -17.97 -7.24 -7.20
CA ILE A 54 -18.61 -8.30 -6.42
C ILE A 54 -20.11 -8.36 -6.73
N GLN A 55 -20.78 -7.21 -6.86
CA GLN A 55 -22.20 -7.17 -7.21
C GLN A 55 -22.46 -7.74 -8.61
N GLU A 56 -21.61 -7.42 -9.58
CA GLU A 56 -21.69 -8.00 -10.92
C GLU A 56 -21.43 -9.51 -10.89
N ALA A 57 -20.44 -9.97 -10.14
CA ALA A 57 -20.13 -11.39 -9.98
C ALA A 57 -21.28 -12.16 -9.30
N LEU A 58 -21.94 -11.55 -8.32
CA LEU A 58 -23.12 -12.11 -7.66
C LEU A 58 -24.32 -12.15 -8.62
N GLY A 59 -24.61 -11.05 -9.30
CA GLY A 59 -25.73 -10.95 -10.26
C GLY A 59 -25.57 -11.88 -11.48
N SER A 60 -24.33 -12.16 -11.89
CA SER A 60 -24.01 -13.12 -12.95
C SER A 60 -23.89 -14.57 -12.46
N GLY A 61 -24.07 -14.83 -11.16
CA GLY A 61 -23.97 -16.17 -10.57
C GLY A 61 -22.57 -16.78 -10.59
N LYS A 62 -21.52 -15.98 -10.79
CA LYS A 62 -20.11 -16.44 -10.74
C LYS A 62 -19.66 -16.76 -9.31
N ILE A 63 -20.31 -16.15 -8.32
CA ILE A 63 -20.07 -16.37 -6.90
C ILE A 63 -21.40 -16.58 -6.16
N ASP A 64 -21.34 -17.31 -5.06
CA ASP A 64 -22.47 -17.51 -4.14
C ASP A 64 -22.65 -16.30 -3.20
N SER A 65 -23.86 -16.13 -2.67
CA SER A 65 -24.21 -15.03 -1.75
C SER A 65 -23.35 -15.05 -0.49
N SER A 66 -23.04 -16.24 0.06
CA SER A 66 -22.18 -16.37 1.24
C SER A 66 -20.75 -15.88 0.97
N LEU A 67 -20.23 -16.08 -0.25
CA LEU A 67 -18.93 -15.57 -0.64
C LEU A 67 -18.97 -14.06 -0.86
N ALA A 68 -20.03 -13.55 -1.50
CA ALA A 68 -20.23 -12.11 -1.71
C ALA A 68 -20.29 -11.34 -0.38
N GLU A 69 -21.04 -11.84 0.62
CA GLU A 69 -21.10 -11.22 1.96
C GLU A 69 -19.72 -11.15 2.63
N LYS A 70 -18.95 -12.24 2.59
CA LYS A 70 -17.59 -12.26 3.17
C LYS A 70 -16.65 -11.25 2.50
N LEU A 71 -16.73 -11.14 1.18
CA LEU A 71 -15.91 -10.20 0.42
C LEU A 71 -16.31 -8.75 0.72
N GLN A 72 -17.61 -8.46 0.78
CA GLN A 72 -18.12 -7.14 1.17
C GLN A 72 -17.69 -6.75 2.59
N GLN A 73 -17.80 -7.67 3.54
CA GLN A 73 -17.36 -7.43 4.91
C GLN A 73 -15.86 -7.10 4.99
N ARG A 74 -15.05 -7.76 4.16
CA ARG A 74 -13.61 -7.49 4.09
C ARG A 74 -13.29 -6.10 3.53
N ILE A 75 -13.99 -5.69 2.47
CA ILE A 75 -13.86 -4.33 1.91
C ILE A 75 -14.16 -3.29 2.99
N SER A 76 -15.22 -3.48 3.77
CA SER A 76 -15.57 -2.56 4.86
C SER A 76 -14.51 -2.51 5.97
N ILE A 77 -13.88 -3.64 6.31
CA ILE A 77 -12.78 -3.68 7.28
C ILE A 77 -11.56 -2.93 6.74
N ASP A 78 -11.22 -3.13 5.47
CA ASP A 78 -10.08 -2.49 4.82
C ASP A 78 -10.29 -0.97 4.70
N GLU A 79 -11.51 -0.53 4.35
CA GLU A 79 -11.92 0.88 4.33
C GLU A 79 -11.78 1.54 5.72
N MET A 80 -12.31 0.89 6.75
CA MET A 80 -12.23 1.40 8.14
C MET A 80 -10.78 1.46 8.64
N THR A 81 -9.98 0.44 8.33
CA THR A 81 -8.55 0.40 8.69
C THR A 81 -7.79 1.50 7.97
N TYR A 82 -8.14 1.79 6.71
CA TYR A 82 -7.53 2.86 5.95
C TYR A 82 -7.88 4.25 6.52
N LEU A 83 -9.15 4.49 6.84
CA LEU A 83 -9.62 5.73 7.49
C LEU A 83 -8.89 6.01 8.81
N GLN A 84 -8.78 4.98 9.66
CA GLN A 84 -8.06 5.09 10.94
C GLN A 84 -6.57 5.42 10.75
N ASN A 85 -5.93 4.84 9.74
CA ASN A 85 -4.53 5.10 9.45
C ASN A 85 -4.30 6.49 8.84
N THR A 86 -5.23 7.00 8.02
CA THR A 86 -5.11 8.36 7.48
C THR A 86 -5.13 9.42 8.57
N GLU A 87 -5.92 9.26 9.63
CA GLU A 87 -5.89 10.16 10.81
C GLU A 87 -4.52 10.19 11.50
N ILE A 88 -3.79 9.06 11.48
CA ILE A 88 -2.45 8.92 12.05
C ILE A 88 -1.39 9.61 11.16
N PHE A 89 -1.58 9.65 9.84
CA PHE A 89 -0.63 10.26 8.90
C PHE A 89 -0.88 11.77 8.66
N SER A 90 -1.99 12.32 9.16
CA SER A 90 -2.31 13.75 9.10
C SER A 90 -1.82 14.60 10.30
N ASN A 91 -1.06 14.02 11.23
CA ASN A 91 -0.42 14.72 12.37
C ASN A 91 1.07 14.97 12.17
#